data_AF-A0A956T1P9-F1
#
_entry.id   AF-A0A956T1P9-F1
#
_cell.length_a   1.000
_cell.length_b   1.000
_cell.length_c   1.000
_cell.angle_alpha   90.00
_cell.angle_beta   90.00
_cell.angle_gamma   90.00
#
_symmetry.space_group_name_H-M   'P 1'
#
loop_
_entity.id
_entity.type
_entity.pdbx_description
1 polymer ?
#
loop_
_entity_poly.entity_id
_entity_poly.type
_entity_poly.pdbx_seq_one_letter_code
_entity_poly.pdbx_strand_id
1 'polypeptide(L)'
;MVDQGAYYFVASDGRRGDIIRCQTHQPGISDPDDYFFYMWVQTLQGYFILKQRFLEGRPQNWSLIGEMTTDEKGPAVFDDWSEILKERFSE
;
A
#
# COMPACT_ATOMS: atom_id res chain seq x y z
N MET A 1 18.68 -16.92 -16.67
CA MET A 1 17.37 -16.33 -16.30
C MET A 1 17.58 -15.65 -14.97
N VAL A 2 17.43 -14.33 -14.91
CA VAL A 2 17.48 -13.61 -13.64
C VAL A 2 16.18 -13.97 -12.92
N ASP A 3 16.28 -14.62 -11.76
CA ASP A 3 15.16 -14.71 -10.82
C ASP A 3 14.75 -13.27 -10.50
N GLN A 4 13.73 -12.76 -11.19
CA GLN A 4 13.06 -11.54 -10.77
C GLN A 4 12.41 -11.89 -9.44
N GLY A 5 13.06 -11.50 -8.34
CA GLY A 5 12.53 -11.70 -7.00
C GLY A 5 11.09 -11.21 -6.95
N ALA A 6 10.16 -12.14 -6.85
CA ALA A 6 8.76 -11.81 -6.64
C ALA A 6 8.64 -11.22 -5.23
N TYR A 7 8.36 -9.92 -5.16
CA TYR A 7 8.05 -9.29 -3.87
C TYR A 7 6.71 -9.83 -3.38
N TYR A 8 6.61 -10.12 -2.09
CA TYR A 8 5.35 -10.56 -1.48
C TYR A 8 5.23 -9.93 -0.11
N PHE A 9 3.99 -9.87 0.39
CA PHE A 9 3.74 -9.60 1.80
C PHE A 9 3.10 -10.83 2.45
N VAL A 10 3.27 -10.93 3.77
CA VAL A 10 2.56 -11.88 4.63
C VAL A 10 1.79 -11.08 5.66
N ALA A 11 0.47 -11.19 5.63
CA ALA A 11 -0.40 -10.58 6.63
C ALA A 11 -0.33 -11.36 7.94
N SER A 12 -0.71 -10.71 9.05
CA SER A 12 -0.71 -11.34 10.38
C SER A 12 -1.65 -12.54 10.50
N ASP A 13 -2.66 -12.63 9.63
CA ASP A 13 -3.57 -13.78 9.50
C ASP A 13 -2.99 -14.93 8.65
N GLY A 14 -1.75 -14.79 8.18
CA GLY A 14 -1.06 -15.79 7.37
C GLY A 14 -1.33 -15.70 5.87
N ARG A 15 -2.20 -14.78 5.40
CA ARG A 15 -2.40 -14.58 3.96
C ARG A 15 -1.13 -14.04 3.31
N ARG A 16 -0.82 -14.57 2.13
CA ARG A 16 0.26 -14.08 1.27
C ARG A 16 -0.31 -13.35 0.06
N GLY A 17 0.22 -12.18 -0.25
CA GLY A 17 -0.05 -11.46 -1.50
C GLY A 17 1.22 -11.32 -2.32
N ASP A 18 1.21 -11.83 -3.56
CA ASP A 18 2.33 -11.69 -4.49
C ASP A 18 2.22 -10.34 -5.20
N ILE A 19 3.15 -9.45 -4.91
CA ILE A 19 3.12 -8.05 -5.32
C ILE A 19 3.52 -7.95 -6.79
N ILE A 20 2.61 -7.38 -7.59
CA ILE A 20 2.86 -7.00 -8.98
C ILE A 20 3.47 -5.59 -9.02
N ARG A 21 2.88 -4.66 -8.27
CA ARG A 21 3.40 -3.30 -8.07
C ARG A 21 2.86 -2.69 -6.79
N CYS A 22 3.55 -1.66 -6.32
CA CYS A 22 3.09 -0.83 -5.22
C CYS A 22 3.47 0.63 -5.44
N GLN A 23 2.73 1.53 -4.80
CA GLN A 23 3.02 2.95 -4.78
C GLN A 23 2.78 3.49 -3.38
N THR A 24 3.70 4.32 -2.90
CA THR A 24 3.66 4.90 -1.57
C THR A 24 3.29 6.36 -1.63
N HIS A 25 2.63 6.85 -0.59
CA HIS A 25 2.33 8.25 -0.39
C HIS A 25 2.54 8.64 1.06
N GLN A 26 3.20 9.79 1.21
CA GLN A 26 3.37 10.46 2.48
C GLN A 26 2.52 11.74 2.41
N PRO A 27 1.49 11.87 3.27
CA PRO A 27 0.76 13.12 3.42
C PRO A 27 1.66 14.24 3.94
N GLY A 28 1.09 15.43 4.08
CA GLY A 28 1.71 16.50 4.87
C GLY A 28 2.02 16.02 6.29
N ILE A 29 3.25 16.23 6.74
CA ILE A 29 3.66 15.93 8.13
C ILE A 29 3.35 17.15 8.99
N SER A 30 2.31 17.04 9.81
CA SER A 30 1.96 18.05 10.82
C SER A 30 2.80 17.89 12.09
N ASP A 31 3.10 16.65 12.48
CA ASP A 31 3.98 16.30 13.60
C ASP A 31 5.13 15.40 13.10
N PRO A 32 6.39 15.86 13.16
CA PRO A 32 7.54 15.07 12.71
C PRO A 32 7.80 13.82 13.57
N ASP A 33 7.26 13.76 14.79
CA ASP A 33 7.36 12.61 15.68
C ASP A 33 6.17 11.66 15.57
N ASP A 34 5.10 12.03 14.87
CA ASP A 34 3.92 11.18 14.67
C ASP A 34 3.25 11.44 13.31
N TYR A 35 3.59 10.61 12.33
CA TYR A 35 3.07 10.75 10.97
C TYR A 35 2.80 9.39 10.32
N PHE A 36 2.21 9.42 9.13
CA PHE A 36 1.77 8.21 8.44
C PHE A 36 2.32 8.12 7.02
N PHE A 37 2.48 6.88 6.56
CA PHE A 37 2.61 6.54 5.14
C PHE A 37 1.46 5.63 4.75
N TYR A 38 1.06 5.76 3.48
CA TYR A 38 0.13 4.88 2.82
C TYR A 38 0.82 4.14 1.69
N MET A 39 0.41 2.91 1.44
CA MET A 39 0.89 2.10 0.33
C MET A 39 -0.29 1.44 -0.37
N TRP A 40 -0.38 1.63 -1.68
CA TRP A 40 -1.29 0.91 -2.56
C TRP A 40 -0.56 -0.25 -3.17
N VAL A 41 -1.14 -1.43 -3.07
CA VAL A 41 -0.50 -2.67 -3.52
C VAL A 41 -1.42 -3.37 -4.48
N GLN A 42 -0.94 -3.59 -5.70
CA GLN A 42 -1.55 -4.54 -6.62
C GLN A 42 -0.87 -5.88 -6.45
N THR A 43 -1.67 -6.92 -6.24
CA THR A 43 -1.23 -8.31 -6.21
C THR A 43 -1.94 -9.13 -7.29
N LEU A 44 -1.56 -10.40 -7.44
CA LEU A 44 -2.32 -11.36 -8.25
C LEU A 44 -3.73 -11.59 -7.69
N GLN A 45 -3.91 -11.48 -6.37
CA GLN A 45 -5.13 -11.79 -5.66
C GLN A 45 -6.11 -10.61 -5.58
N GLY A 46 -5.61 -9.37 -5.67
CA GLY A 46 -6.42 -8.17 -5.55
C GLY A 46 -5.60 -6.92 -5.24
N TYR A 47 -6.31 -5.88 -4.80
CA TYR A 47 -5.74 -4.57 -4.49
C TYR A 47 -5.89 -4.27 -3.00
N PHE A 48 -4.82 -3.80 -2.38
CA PHE A 48 -4.76 -3.55 -0.94
C PHE A 48 -4.25 -2.15 -0.63
N ILE A 49 -4.77 -1.57 0.44
CA ILE A 49 -4.34 -0.28 0.98
C ILE A 49 -3.75 -0.55 2.36
N LEU A 50 -2.47 -0.25 2.51
CA LEU A 50 -1.74 -0.40 3.75
C LEU A 50 -1.44 0.99 4.34
N LYS A 51 -1.39 1.05 5.67
CA LYS A 51 -0.99 2.22 6.45
C LYS A 51 0.15 1.87 7.38
N GLN A 52 1.16 2.73 7.47
CA GLN A 52 2.24 2.63 8.44
C GLN A 52 2.33 3.92 9.23
N ARG A 53 2.33 3.81 10.56
CA ARG A 53 2.64 4.92 11.45
C ARG A 53 4.15 5.03 11.63
N PHE A 54 4.67 6.23 11.71
CA PHE A 54 6.02 6.53 12.17
C PHE A 54 5.91 7.27 13.49
N LEU A 55 6.61 6.75 14.50
CA LEU A 55 6.68 7.35 15.83
C LEU A 55 8.14 7.65 16.15
N GLU A 56 8.46 8.92 16.41
CA GLU A 56 9.82 9.42 16.67
C GLU A 56 10.82 8.93 15.60
N GLY A 57 10.41 9.00 14.33
CA GLY A 57 11.18 8.51 13.19
C GLY A 57 11.27 6.99 13.05
N ARG A 58 10.57 6.20 13.87
CA ARG A 58 10.58 4.72 13.81
C ARG A 58 9.34 4.17 13.12
N PRO A 59 9.49 3.36 12.05
CA PRO A 59 8.38 2.71 11.40
C PRO A 59 7.70 1.69 12.33
N GLN A 60 6.38 1.77 12.42
CA GLN A 60 5.56 0.74 13.05
C GLN A 60 5.17 -0.33 12.02
N ASN A 61 4.47 -1.39 12.45
CA ASN A 61 3.99 -2.42 11.53
C ASN A 61 2.98 -1.84 10.51
N TRP A 62 3.05 -2.34 9.28
CA TRP A 62 2.01 -2.09 8.28
C TRP A 62 0.69 -2.68 8.74
N SER A 63 -0.39 -1.92 8.58
CA SER A 63 -1.76 -2.33 8.86
C SER A 63 -2.58 -2.27 7.59
N LEU A 64 -3.37 -3.30 7.31
CA LEU A 64 -4.35 -3.29 6.22
C LEU A 64 -5.52 -2.40 6.62
N ILE A 65 -5.79 -1.36 5.82
CA ILE A 65 -6.89 -0.41 6.06
C ILE A 65 -7.98 -0.48 4.99
N GLY A 66 -7.72 -1.18 3.89
CA GLY A 66 -8.69 -1.36 2.82
C GLY A 66 -8.30 -2.49 1.89
N GLU A 67 -9.29 -3.24 1.43
CA GLU A 67 -9.17 -4.24 0.39
C GLU A 67 -10.21 -3.90 -0.68
N MET A 68 -9.78 -3.97 -1.94
CA MET A 68 -10.64 -3.69 -3.07
C MET A 68 -10.85 -4.95 -3.89
N THR A 69 -12.11 -5.37 -3.94
CA THR A 69 -12.59 -6.41 -4.85
C THR A 69 -13.06 -5.74 -6.13
N THR A 70 -12.37 -5.99 -7.23
CA THR A 70 -12.77 -5.52 -8.56
C THR A 70 -12.61 -6.66 -9.57
N ASP A 71 -13.57 -6.78 -10.48
CA ASP A 71 -13.49 -7.69 -11.62
C ASP A 71 -12.57 -7.12 -12.72
N GLU A 72 -12.31 -5.80 -12.67
CA GLU A 72 -11.42 -5.10 -13.59
C GLU A 72 -9.96 -5.24 -13.15
N LYS A 73 -9.10 -5.67 -14.09
CA LYS A 73 -7.67 -5.83 -13.86
C LYS A 73 -6.89 -4.99 -14.86
N GLY A 74 -5.80 -4.38 -14.43
CA GLY A 74 -4.85 -3.76 -15.35
C GLY A 74 -4.04 -2.60 -14.78
N PRO A 75 -3.07 -2.09 -15.57
CA PRO A 75 -2.28 -0.90 -15.27
C PRO A 75 -3.17 0.30 -14.88
N ALA A 76 -4.14 0.64 -15.72
CA ALA A 76 -5.00 1.82 -15.56
C ALA A 76 -5.76 1.84 -14.23
N VAL A 77 -6.37 0.71 -13.83
CA VAL A 77 -7.17 0.63 -12.60
C VAL A 77 -6.37 1.09 -11.38
N PHE A 78 -5.15 0.58 -11.20
CA PHE A 78 -4.33 1.00 -10.05
C PHE A 78 -3.91 2.46 -10.12
N ASP A 79 -3.62 2.97 -11.31
CA ASP A 79 -3.13 4.34 -11.48
C ASP A 79 -4.27 5.33 -11.16
N ASP A 80 -5.47 5.06 -11.68
CA ASP A 80 -6.67 5.84 -11.36
C ASP A 80 -6.97 5.82 -9.84
N TRP A 81 -6.90 4.63 -9.24
CA TRP A 81 -7.15 4.48 -7.80
C TRP A 81 -6.05 5.09 -6.94
N SER A 82 -4.78 5.01 -7.35
CA SER A 82 -3.70 5.62 -6.58
C SER A 82 -3.82 7.13 -6.56
N GLU A 83 -4.25 7.77 -7.65
CA GLU A 83 -4.55 9.21 -7.66
C GLU A 83 -5.73 9.56 -6.76
N ILE A 84 -6.87 8.84 -6.87
CA ILE A 84 -8.04 9.06 -5.98
C ILE A 84 -7.65 8.93 -4.50
N LEU A 85 -6.82 7.94 -4.18
CA LEU A 85 -6.41 7.69 -2.80
C LEU A 85 -5.38 8.70 -2.32
N LYS A 86 -4.49 9.22 -3.19
CA LYS A 86 -3.63 10.37 -2.84
C LYS A 86 -4.48 11.54 -2.42
N GLU A 87 -5.46 11.93 -3.24
CA GLU A 87 -6.32 13.06 -2.95
C GLU A 87 -7.03 12.87 -1.60
N ARG A 88 -7.60 11.67 -1.38
CA ARG A 88 -8.29 11.32 -0.14
C ARG A 88 -7.40 11.34 1.10
N PHE A 89 -6.13 10.98 0.98
CA PHE A 89 -5.19 10.89 2.11
C PHE A 89 -4.22 12.08 2.18
N SER A 90 -4.45 13.13 1.39
CA SER A 90 -3.66 14.37 1.43
C SER A 90 -4.16 15.41 2.43
N GLU A 91 -5.35 15.18 3.03
CA GLU A 91 -5.93 15.99 4.12
C GLU A 91 -5.32 15.62 5.49
#